data_AF-A0A5C8B3E5-F1
#
_entry.id   AF-A0A5C8B3E5-F1
#
_cell.length_a   1.000
_cell.length_b   1.000
_cell.length_c   1.000
_cell.angle_alpha   90.00
_cell.angle_beta   90.00
_cell.angle_gamma   90.00
#
_symmetry.space_group_name_H-M   'P 1'
#
loop_
_entity.id
_entity.type
_entity.pdbx_description
1 polymer ?
#
loop_
_entity_poly.entity_id
_entity_poly.type
_entity_poly.pdbx_seq_one_letter_code
_entity_poly.pdbx_strand_id
1 'polypeptide(L)'
;MNKKRKPINSIQRNKLLDKNGYSCCVCKATNIGLHLHHIDGNPDNNDDSNIAVLCVKEHDKHHRPSQYRDNLNHIELTSERIKQNKDSWENFVLESKKPQPQILAVVNAFGTSENVTTIRLIFQWTNIEKIEFQKDFHHVDIPFKEIPDLILSEIQRFGENIQLIIFDQIETIEHCKNRHGALSRIVNLNYATRIISPDWQNKARCNIFINPIRPSLAICIFFESEKDPIYSVSIHKCGNDFHIHDELNDIKVPFLLNKIRTQLTNLVNSIIFEEWNINPLNILIATGKHDNPTIIDKLYFPKIWEAH
;
A
#
# COMPACT_ATOMS: atom_id res chain seq x y z
N MET A 1 42.15 -4.67 -26.04
CA MET A 1 42.54 -3.28 -25.68
C MET A 1 42.00 -2.99 -24.29
N ASN A 2 42.87 -2.65 -23.33
CA ASN A 2 42.40 -2.17 -22.02
C ASN A 2 41.66 -0.85 -22.24
N LYS A 3 40.33 -0.85 -22.08
CA LYS A 3 39.55 0.38 -22.07
C LYS A 3 40.14 1.28 -20.98
N LYS A 4 40.47 2.53 -21.32
CA LYS A 4 40.85 3.54 -20.33
C LYS A 4 39.67 3.61 -19.34
N ARG A 5 39.97 3.65 -18.04
CA ARG A 5 38.94 3.72 -17.01
C ARG A 5 39.05 5.08 -16.35
N LYS A 6 38.04 5.92 -16.48
CA LYS A 6 37.92 7.14 -15.68
C LYS A 6 37.48 6.73 -14.27
N PRO A 7 38.30 6.91 -13.22
CA PRO A 7 37.89 6.53 -11.88
C PRO A 7 36.70 7.39 -11.44
N ILE A 8 35.70 6.75 -10.83
CA ILE A 8 34.62 7.45 -10.12
C ILE A 8 35.24 8.02 -8.84
N ASN A 9 35.16 9.34 -8.66
CA ASN A 9 35.73 10.00 -7.48
C ASN A 9 34.91 9.69 -6.22
N SER A 10 35.50 9.93 -5.04
CA SER A 10 34.87 9.62 -3.75
C SER A 10 33.57 10.39 -3.51
N ILE A 11 33.48 11.65 -3.94
CA ILE A 11 32.29 12.50 -3.79
C ILE A 11 31.13 11.91 -4.59
N GLN A 12 31.36 11.54 -5.85
CA GLN A 12 30.37 10.93 -6.72
C GLN A 12 29.95 9.55 -6.20
N ARG A 13 30.92 8.76 -5.70
CA ARG A 13 30.62 7.46 -5.08
C ARG A 13 29.66 7.62 -3.90
N ASN A 14 29.95 8.52 -2.96
CA ASN A 14 29.10 8.75 -1.80
C ASN A 14 27.70 9.22 -2.22
N LYS A 15 27.62 10.16 -3.17
CA LYS A 15 26.35 10.63 -3.73
C LYS A 15 25.51 9.48 -4.32
N LEU A 16 26.12 8.56 -5.06
CA LEU A 16 25.42 7.40 -5.64
C LEU A 16 24.95 6.42 -4.57
N LEU A 17 25.75 6.19 -3.54
CA LEU A 17 25.37 5.35 -2.40
C LEU A 17 24.21 5.99 -1.60
N ASP A 18 24.27 7.29 -1.35
CA ASP A 18 23.21 8.04 -0.67
C ASP A 18 21.88 8.01 -1.45
N LYS A 19 21.95 8.17 -2.77
CA LYS A 19 20.79 8.04 -3.69
C LYS A 19 20.16 6.65 -3.65
N ASN A 20 20.96 5.62 -3.38
CA ASN A 20 20.49 4.24 -3.28
C ASN A 20 20.20 3.82 -1.83
N GLY A 21 20.26 4.73 -0.85
CA GLY A 21 20.04 4.40 0.56
C GLY A 21 21.00 3.33 1.08
N TYR A 22 22.25 3.31 0.58
CA TYR A 22 23.27 2.30 0.86
C TYR A 22 22.80 0.86 0.62
N SER A 23 21.98 0.64 -0.41
CA SER A 23 21.53 -0.69 -0.81
C SER A 23 21.72 -0.95 -2.31
N CYS A 24 21.63 -2.22 -2.68
CA CYS A 24 21.61 -2.64 -4.09
C CYS A 24 20.31 -2.18 -4.77
N CYS A 25 20.38 -1.53 -5.93
CA CYS A 25 19.17 -1.07 -6.64
C CYS A 25 18.27 -2.20 -7.14
N VAL A 26 18.78 -3.43 -7.23
CA VAL A 26 18.03 -4.61 -7.69
C VAL A 26 17.39 -5.35 -6.51
N CYS A 27 18.20 -5.89 -5.60
CA CYS A 27 17.69 -6.71 -4.49
C CYS A 27 17.42 -5.93 -3.19
N LYS A 28 17.75 -4.63 -3.15
CA LYS A 28 17.54 -3.70 -2.02
C LYS A 28 18.24 -4.08 -0.72
N ALA A 29 19.08 -5.11 -0.74
CA ALA A 29 19.83 -5.58 0.41
C ALA A 29 20.91 -4.57 0.84
N THR A 30 21.10 -4.47 2.15
CA THR A 30 22.06 -3.60 2.85
C THR A 30 23.14 -4.43 3.54
N ASN A 31 24.14 -3.78 4.14
CA ASN A 31 25.23 -4.43 4.89
C ASN A 31 26.01 -5.49 4.09
N ILE A 32 26.07 -5.32 2.77
CA ILE A 32 26.79 -6.17 1.83
C ILE A 32 27.73 -5.33 0.96
N GLY A 33 28.71 -5.97 0.31
CA GLY A 33 29.61 -5.29 -0.61
C GLY A 33 28.86 -4.69 -1.80
N LEU A 34 28.93 -3.36 -1.95
CA LEU A 34 28.30 -2.59 -3.04
C LEU A 34 29.32 -2.10 -4.06
N HIS A 35 28.99 -2.33 -5.33
CA HIS A 35 29.80 -2.06 -6.50
C HIS A 35 29.07 -1.03 -7.39
N LEU A 36 29.85 -0.13 -7.99
CA LEU A 36 29.35 0.80 -8.99
C LEU A 36 29.51 0.17 -10.37
N HIS A 37 28.39 -0.02 -11.06
CA HIS A 37 28.32 -0.71 -12.33
C HIS A 37 27.90 0.25 -13.45
N HIS A 38 28.73 0.34 -14.49
CA HIS A 38 28.41 1.07 -15.73
C HIS A 38 27.41 0.27 -16.57
N ILE A 39 26.18 0.77 -16.68
CA ILE A 39 25.04 0.10 -17.34
C ILE A 39 25.32 -0.14 -18.84
N ASP A 40 25.99 0.81 -19.50
CA ASP A 40 26.38 0.75 -20.91
C ASP A 40 27.68 -0.05 -21.18
N GLY A 41 28.35 -0.55 -20.14
CA GLY A 41 29.63 -1.25 -20.26
C GLY A 41 30.81 -0.36 -20.72
N ASN A 42 30.63 0.96 -20.73
CA ASN A 42 31.67 1.94 -21.05
C ASN A 42 32.27 2.53 -19.75
N PRO A 43 33.49 2.10 -19.36
CA PRO A 43 34.10 2.54 -18.10
C PRO A 43 34.60 3.98 -18.10
N ASP A 44 34.51 4.70 -19.23
CA ASP A 44 34.79 6.14 -19.31
C ASP A 44 33.52 7.01 -19.11
N ASN A 45 32.33 6.41 -19.18
CA ASN A 45 31.05 7.10 -19.01
C ASN A 45 30.62 7.15 -17.54
N ASN A 46 31.14 8.12 -16.79
CA ASN A 46 30.79 8.31 -15.38
C ASN A 46 29.55 9.18 -15.16
N ASP A 47 28.58 9.22 -16.06
CA ASP A 47 27.32 9.91 -15.81
C ASP A 47 26.52 9.19 -14.72
N ASP A 48 25.94 9.94 -13.76
CA ASP A 48 25.17 9.37 -12.64
C ASP A 48 24.01 8.47 -13.10
N SER A 49 23.43 8.74 -14.27
CA SER A 49 22.36 7.95 -14.89
C SER A 49 22.86 6.62 -15.47
N ASN A 50 24.15 6.54 -15.80
CA ASN A 50 24.80 5.34 -16.33
C ASN A 50 25.40 4.44 -15.23
N ILE A 51 25.46 4.91 -13.98
CA ILE A 51 26.05 4.16 -12.88
C ILE A 51 24.95 3.61 -11.96
N ALA A 52 24.88 2.28 -11.85
CA ALA A 52 24.02 1.57 -10.91
C ALA A 52 24.80 1.08 -9.68
N VAL A 53 24.15 1.07 -8.53
CA VAL A 53 24.69 0.47 -7.30
C VAL A 53 24.19 -0.97 -7.20
N LEU A 54 25.09 -1.94 -7.37
CA LEU A 54 24.76 -3.37 -7.32
C LEU A 54 25.52 -4.06 -6.20
N CYS A 55 24.92 -5.10 -5.60
CA CYS A 55 25.70 -6.02 -4.78
C CYS A 55 26.49 -7.01 -5.66
N VAL A 56 27.50 -7.65 -5.07
CA VAL A 56 28.35 -8.63 -5.77
C VAL A 56 27.52 -9.71 -6.49
N LYS A 57 26.49 -10.24 -5.82
CA LYS A 57 25.62 -11.28 -6.37
C LYS A 57 24.94 -10.83 -7.67
N GLU A 58 24.33 -9.64 -7.69
CA GLU A 58 23.57 -9.20 -8.86
C GLU A 58 24.49 -8.63 -9.95
N HIS A 59 25.63 -8.07 -9.57
CA HIS A 59 26.70 -7.73 -10.48
C HIS A 59 27.20 -8.97 -11.25
N ASP A 60 27.45 -10.08 -10.55
CA ASP A 60 27.93 -11.32 -11.16
C ASP A 60 26.88 -12.00 -12.03
N LYS A 61 25.61 -12.00 -11.61
CA LYS A 61 24.50 -12.49 -12.44
C LYS A 61 24.39 -11.75 -13.77
N HIS A 62 24.56 -10.43 -13.77
CA HIS A 62 24.53 -9.63 -14.99
C HIS A 62 25.67 -10.02 -15.96
N HIS A 63 26.89 -10.22 -15.44
CA HIS A 63 28.04 -10.58 -16.28
C HIS A 63 28.10 -12.06 -16.66
N ARG A 64 27.42 -12.95 -15.93
CA ARG A 64 27.48 -14.40 -16.12
C ARG A 64 26.09 -15.05 -16.09
N PRO A 65 25.15 -14.63 -16.96
CA PRO A 65 23.76 -15.12 -16.91
C PRO A 65 23.66 -16.64 -17.08
N SER A 66 24.57 -17.24 -17.85
CA SER A 66 24.59 -18.68 -18.16
C SER A 66 25.17 -19.58 -17.05
N GLN A 67 25.84 -19.02 -16.03
CA GLN A 67 26.45 -19.80 -14.94
C GLN A 67 25.48 -20.07 -13.77
N TYR A 68 24.35 -19.37 -13.70
CA TYR A 68 23.38 -19.47 -12.59
C TYR A 68 22.05 -20.11 -13.06
N ARG A 69 22.11 -21.28 -13.70
CA ARG A 69 20.94 -21.99 -14.24
C ARG A 69 20.05 -22.64 -13.16
N ASP A 70 20.54 -22.82 -11.94
CA ASP A 70 19.89 -23.68 -10.93
C ASP A 70 18.83 -22.99 -10.05
N ASN A 71 18.53 -21.70 -10.27
CA ASN A 71 17.41 -21.04 -9.61
C ASN A 71 16.40 -20.56 -10.67
N LEU A 72 15.34 -21.35 -10.82
CA LEU A 72 14.18 -21.18 -11.72
C LEU A 72 13.34 -19.92 -11.41
N ASN A 73 13.94 -18.73 -11.50
CA ASN A 73 13.26 -17.43 -11.58
C ASN A 73 14.01 -16.56 -12.60
N HIS A 74 14.16 -17.09 -13.82
CA HIS A 74 14.91 -16.48 -14.90
C HIS A 74 14.24 -15.20 -15.40
N ILE A 75 14.62 -14.06 -14.82
CA ILE A 75 14.66 -12.80 -15.53
C ILE A 75 16.14 -12.49 -15.71
N GLU A 76 16.63 -12.56 -16.94
CA GLU A 76 17.98 -12.08 -17.24
C GLU A 76 18.09 -10.63 -16.79
N LEU A 77 19.08 -10.34 -15.93
CA LEU A 77 19.30 -8.99 -15.44
C LEU A 77 20.01 -8.18 -16.53
N THR A 78 19.25 -7.73 -17.53
CA THR A 78 19.76 -6.91 -18.64
C THR A 78 20.12 -5.50 -18.18
N SER A 79 20.93 -4.77 -18.97
CA SER A 79 21.24 -3.37 -18.70
C SER A 79 19.98 -2.49 -18.61
N GLU A 80 18.98 -2.75 -19.45
CA GLU A 80 17.69 -2.07 -19.39
C GLU A 80 16.97 -2.33 -18.07
N ARG A 81 16.97 -3.59 -17.60
CA ARG A 81 16.34 -3.94 -16.32
C ARG A 81 17.08 -3.32 -15.14
N ILE A 82 18.40 -3.26 -15.19
CA ILE A 82 19.22 -2.55 -14.19
C ILE A 82 18.84 -1.07 -14.16
N LYS A 83 18.69 -0.43 -15.33
CA LYS A 83 18.28 0.96 -15.43
C LYS A 83 16.90 1.19 -14.84
N GLN A 84 15.91 0.36 -15.19
CA GLN A 84 14.56 0.43 -14.61
C GLN A 84 14.58 0.28 -13.09
N ASN A 85 15.33 -0.70 -12.56
CA ASN A 85 15.46 -0.93 -11.13
C ASN A 85 16.16 0.24 -10.42
N LYS A 86 17.21 0.81 -11.03
CA LYS A 86 17.90 2.01 -10.54
C LYS A 86 16.96 3.19 -10.46
N ASP A 87 16.29 3.53 -11.55
CA ASP A 87 15.42 4.70 -11.63
C ASP A 87 14.26 4.57 -10.63
N SER A 88 13.64 3.39 -10.58
CA SER A 88 12.60 3.06 -9.59
C SER A 88 13.09 3.22 -8.15
N TRP A 89 14.28 2.68 -7.84
CA TRP A 89 14.83 2.71 -6.50
C TRP A 89 15.26 4.09 -6.03
N GLU A 90 15.97 4.83 -6.86
CA GLU A 90 16.45 6.16 -6.50
C GLU A 90 15.27 7.13 -6.32
N ASN A 91 14.21 6.97 -7.13
CA ASN A 91 12.97 7.71 -6.93
C ASN A 91 12.30 7.35 -5.59
N PHE A 92 12.25 6.07 -5.23
CA PHE A 92 11.73 5.65 -3.93
C PHE A 92 12.51 6.24 -2.76
N VAL A 93 13.85 6.16 -2.77
CA VAL A 93 14.70 6.69 -1.70
C VAL A 93 14.61 8.21 -1.62
N LEU A 94 14.41 8.89 -2.74
CA LEU A 94 14.20 10.33 -2.77
C LEU A 94 12.82 10.70 -2.18
N GLU A 95 11.77 10.00 -2.60
CA GLU A 95 10.40 10.21 -2.13
C GLU A 95 10.28 9.96 -0.63
N SER A 96 10.91 8.90 -0.12
CA SER A 96 10.81 8.47 1.27
C SER A 96 11.33 9.52 2.27
N LYS A 97 12.21 10.42 1.81
CA LYS A 97 12.81 11.49 2.61
C LYS A 97 12.00 12.78 2.61
N LYS A 98 10.91 12.87 1.84
CA LYS A 98 10.07 14.06 1.81
C LYS A 98 9.32 14.25 3.14
N PRO A 99 8.89 15.48 3.47
CA PRO A 99 8.04 15.73 4.63
C PRO A 99 6.69 14.99 4.57
N GLN A 100 6.20 14.75 3.35
CA GLN A 100 4.93 14.05 3.07
C GLN A 100 5.17 13.02 1.96
N PRO A 101 5.75 11.86 2.28
CA PRO A 101 6.10 10.85 1.29
C PRO A 101 4.84 10.17 0.72
N GLN A 102 4.82 9.94 -0.59
CA GLN A 102 3.79 9.13 -1.27
C GLN A 102 4.08 7.62 -1.16
N ILE A 103 4.52 7.18 0.02
CA ILE A 103 4.93 5.81 0.33
C ILE A 103 4.32 5.41 1.67
N LEU A 104 3.82 4.18 1.75
CA LEU A 104 3.36 3.55 2.98
C LEU A 104 4.23 2.35 3.34
N ALA A 105 4.51 2.21 4.63
CA ALA A 105 5.02 0.98 5.21
C ALA A 105 3.85 0.15 5.73
N VAL A 106 3.69 -1.07 5.22
CA VAL A 106 2.60 -1.98 5.56
C VAL A 106 3.18 -3.24 6.19
N VAL A 107 2.68 -3.61 7.36
CA VAL A 107 3.11 -4.81 8.09
C VAL A 107 1.99 -5.84 8.07
N ASN A 108 2.32 -7.03 7.57
CA ASN A 108 1.45 -8.20 7.53
C ASN A 108 2.03 -9.31 8.39
N ALA A 109 1.20 -9.99 9.17
CA ALA A 109 1.58 -11.17 9.94
C ALA A 109 0.99 -12.44 9.29
N PHE A 110 1.78 -13.51 9.19
CA PHE A 110 1.38 -14.78 8.59
C PHE A 110 1.55 -15.94 9.57
N GLY A 111 0.54 -16.81 9.65
CA GLY A 111 0.55 -17.99 10.51
C GLY A 111 -0.84 -18.29 11.07
N THR A 112 -0.90 -18.59 12.35
CA THR A 112 -2.14 -18.74 13.13
C THR A 112 -2.13 -17.78 14.31
N SER A 113 -3.29 -17.59 14.95
CA SER A 113 -3.41 -16.81 16.19
C SER A 113 -2.48 -17.28 17.31
N GLU A 114 -2.13 -18.56 17.31
CA GLU A 114 -1.25 -19.19 18.30
C GLU A 114 0.22 -19.18 17.87
N ASN A 115 0.49 -19.10 16.56
CA ASN A 115 1.83 -19.22 16.02
C ASN A 115 2.03 -18.32 14.79
N VAL A 116 2.48 -17.09 15.03
CA VAL A 116 2.93 -16.19 13.96
C VAL A 116 4.31 -16.64 13.49
N THR A 117 4.39 -17.06 12.24
CA THR A 117 5.62 -17.62 11.67
C THR A 117 6.49 -16.57 10.99
N THR A 118 5.84 -15.61 10.32
CA THR A 118 6.49 -14.63 9.46
C THR A 118 5.79 -13.30 9.61
N ILE A 119 6.58 -12.24 9.74
CA ILE A 119 6.11 -10.86 9.61
C ILE A 119 6.74 -10.29 8.34
N ARG A 120 5.92 -9.69 7.47
CA ARG A 120 6.37 -9.06 6.24
C ARG A 120 6.18 -7.56 6.35
N LEU A 121 7.26 -6.81 6.11
CA LEU A 121 7.22 -5.37 5.89
C LEU A 121 7.19 -5.09 4.39
N ILE A 122 6.29 -4.23 3.96
CA ILE A 122 6.09 -3.85 2.56
C ILE A 122 6.18 -2.33 2.47
N PHE A 123 6.93 -1.84 1.50
CA PHE A 123 6.89 -0.44 1.10
C PHE A 123 6.14 -0.34 -0.23
N GLN A 124 5.01 0.35 -0.20
CA GLN A 124 4.14 0.53 -1.35
C GLN A 124 3.98 2.00 -1.73
N TRP A 125 3.86 2.26 -3.01
CA TRP A 125 3.49 3.57 -3.55
C TRP A 125 1.99 3.82 -3.38
N THR A 126 1.64 5.01 -2.91
CA THR A 126 0.24 5.39 -2.64
C THR A 126 -0.54 5.87 -3.85
N ASN A 127 0.13 6.07 -4.99
CA ASN A 127 -0.47 6.61 -6.20
C ASN A 127 -0.67 5.55 -7.31
N ILE A 128 -0.04 4.37 -7.19
CA ILE A 128 -0.01 3.36 -8.27
C ILE A 128 -0.12 1.91 -7.75
N GLU A 129 -0.55 1.71 -6.49
CA GLU A 129 -0.70 0.39 -5.81
C GLU A 129 0.49 -0.58 -6.03
N LYS A 130 1.68 -0.03 -6.19
CA LYS A 130 2.89 -0.80 -6.54
C LYS A 130 3.72 -1.05 -5.29
N ILE A 131 4.06 -2.31 -5.04
CA ILE A 131 5.08 -2.68 -4.06
C ILE A 131 6.46 -2.35 -4.64
N GLU A 132 7.23 -1.49 -3.98
CA GLU A 132 8.61 -1.19 -4.36
C GLU A 132 9.60 -2.15 -3.71
N PHE A 133 9.35 -2.48 -2.44
CA PHE A 133 10.25 -3.29 -1.63
C PHE A 133 9.45 -4.08 -0.59
N GLN A 134 9.86 -5.31 -0.32
CA GLN A 134 9.32 -6.13 0.75
C GLN A 134 10.46 -6.85 1.48
N LYS A 135 10.28 -7.07 2.78
CA LYS A 135 11.23 -7.76 3.64
C LYS A 135 10.49 -8.69 4.60
N ASP A 136 10.92 -9.94 4.62
CA ASP A 136 10.35 -10.98 5.46
C ASP A 136 11.21 -11.19 6.70
N PHE A 137 10.56 -11.24 7.85
CA PHE A 137 11.14 -11.54 9.16
C PHE A 137 10.55 -12.87 9.62
N HIS A 138 11.34 -13.94 9.49
CA HIS A 138 10.93 -15.26 9.93
C HIS A 138 11.28 -15.45 11.40
N HIS A 139 10.31 -15.91 12.20
CA HIS A 139 10.52 -16.12 13.63
C HIS A 139 11.59 -17.19 13.94
N VAL A 140 11.83 -18.11 13.00
CA VAL A 140 12.89 -19.12 13.12
C VAL A 140 14.29 -18.50 13.12
N ASP A 141 14.47 -17.42 12.35
CA ASP A 141 15.78 -16.77 12.20
C ASP A 141 15.96 -15.61 13.20
N ILE A 142 14.87 -15.02 13.66
CA ILE A 142 14.87 -13.79 14.46
C ILE A 142 13.94 -13.96 15.67
N PRO A 143 14.43 -13.71 16.90
CA PRO A 143 13.58 -13.69 18.08
C PRO A 143 12.41 -12.72 17.92
N PHE A 144 11.18 -13.16 18.20
CA PHE A 144 9.96 -12.36 17.95
C PHE A 144 10.01 -10.97 18.59
N LYS A 145 10.62 -10.87 19.78
CA LYS A 145 10.81 -9.62 20.53
C LYS A 145 11.66 -8.57 19.79
N GLU A 146 12.51 -8.98 18.85
CA GLU A 146 13.43 -8.11 18.12
C GLU A 146 12.83 -7.62 16.78
N ILE A 147 11.79 -8.30 16.28
CA ILE A 147 11.17 -7.97 15.00
C ILE A 147 10.61 -6.52 14.96
N PRO A 148 9.91 -6.02 16.00
CA PRO A 148 9.41 -4.64 15.99
C PRO A 148 10.54 -3.61 15.80
N ASP A 149 11.65 -3.77 16.52
CA ASP A 149 12.80 -2.86 16.43
C ASP A 149 13.45 -2.91 15.04
N LEU A 150 13.53 -4.10 14.43
CA LEU A 150 14.04 -4.26 13.08
C LEU A 150 13.12 -3.61 12.03
N ILE A 151 11.80 -3.70 12.19
CA ILE A 151 10.82 -3.04 11.33
C ILE A 151 10.98 -1.53 11.43
N LEU A 152 11.00 -0.99 12.66
CA LEU A 152 11.14 0.45 12.89
C LEU A 152 12.48 0.97 12.34
N SER A 153 13.57 0.25 12.58
CA SER A 153 14.90 0.57 12.04
C SER A 153 14.89 0.60 10.50
N GLU A 154 14.21 -0.36 9.86
CA GLU A 154 14.09 -0.40 8.40
C GLU A 154 13.29 0.78 7.84
N ILE A 155 12.24 1.22 8.53
CA ILE A 155 11.44 2.39 8.13
C ILE A 155 12.25 3.67 8.32
N GLN A 156 12.86 3.85 9.50
CA GLN A 156 13.68 5.02 9.84
C GLN A 156 14.86 5.20 8.88
N ARG A 157 15.42 4.10 8.36
CA ARG A 157 16.47 4.14 7.33
C ARG A 157 16.06 4.93 6.08
N PHE A 158 14.77 4.90 5.73
CA PHE A 158 14.26 5.58 4.54
C PHE A 158 13.67 6.95 4.84
N GLY A 159 12.99 7.09 5.98
CA GLY A 159 12.45 8.37 6.43
C GLY A 159 11.50 8.22 7.61
N GLU A 160 11.57 9.17 8.54
CA GLU A 160 10.75 9.19 9.75
C GLU A 160 9.28 9.54 9.48
N ASN A 161 9.00 10.16 8.33
CA ASN A 161 7.65 10.60 7.94
C ASN A 161 6.86 9.53 7.16
N ILE A 162 7.42 8.34 6.95
CA ILE A 162 6.72 7.25 6.29
C ILE A 162 5.68 6.71 7.25
N GLN A 163 4.41 6.73 6.84
CA GLN A 163 3.33 6.22 7.67
C GLN A 163 3.35 4.69 7.70
N LEU A 164 3.18 4.15 8.91
CA LEU A 164 3.13 2.72 9.20
C LEU A 164 1.68 2.26 9.37
N ILE A 165 1.31 1.22 8.64
CA ILE A 165 0.03 0.55 8.72
C ILE A 165 0.28 -0.90 9.15
N ILE A 166 -0.45 -1.35 10.16
CA ILE A 166 -0.39 -2.70 10.68
C ILE A 166 -1.78 -3.29 10.52
N PHE A 167 -1.88 -4.42 9.82
CA PHE A 167 -3.11 -5.19 9.79
C PHE A 167 -3.22 -6.02 11.07
N ASP A 168 -4.39 -5.97 11.70
CA ASP A 168 -4.72 -6.69 12.94
C ASP A 168 -5.09 -8.16 12.70
N GLN A 169 -5.23 -8.56 11.45
CA GLN A 169 -5.52 -9.93 11.03
C GLN A 169 -4.24 -10.69 10.71
N ILE A 170 -4.18 -11.94 11.18
CA ILE A 170 -3.12 -12.88 10.82
C ILE A 170 -3.58 -13.63 9.58
N GLU A 171 -2.80 -13.51 8.50
CA GLU A 171 -3.07 -14.22 7.27
C GLU A 171 -2.69 -15.69 7.41
N THR A 172 -3.51 -16.58 6.87
CA THR A 172 -3.14 -17.98 6.72
C THR A 172 -2.03 -18.11 5.68
N ILE A 173 -1.11 -19.03 5.92
CA ILE A 173 -0.07 -19.35 4.95
C ILE A 173 -0.73 -20.15 3.83
N GLU A 174 -1.19 -19.48 2.77
CA GLU A 174 -1.63 -20.18 1.57
C GLU A 174 -0.42 -20.76 0.83
N HIS A 175 -0.23 -22.07 0.95
CA HIS A 175 0.71 -22.78 0.08
C HIS A 175 0.11 -22.87 -1.33
N CYS A 176 0.38 -21.88 -2.18
CA CYS A 176 0.03 -21.97 -3.58
C CYS A 176 0.83 -23.10 -4.24
N LYS A 177 0.13 -24.15 -4.71
CA LYS A 177 0.77 -25.31 -5.37
C LYS A 177 1.49 -24.93 -6.67
N ASN A 178 1.18 -23.78 -7.28
CA ASN A 178 1.75 -23.32 -8.55
C ASN A 178 1.80 -21.79 -8.63
N ARG A 179 2.67 -21.13 -7.83
CA ARG A 179 3.35 -19.83 -8.08
C ARG A 179 3.76 -19.16 -6.76
N HIS A 180 4.83 -18.39 -6.83
CA HIS A 180 5.49 -17.72 -5.71
C HIS A 180 4.62 -16.67 -5.01
N GLY A 181 4.54 -16.77 -3.69
CA GLY A 181 4.10 -15.71 -2.77
C GLY A 181 2.75 -15.99 -2.09
N ALA A 182 2.74 -15.93 -0.75
CA ALA A 182 1.50 -15.61 -0.03
C ALA A 182 1.02 -14.24 -0.51
N LEU A 183 -0.29 -14.09 -0.76
CA LEU A 183 -0.91 -12.82 -1.13
C LEU A 183 -0.57 -11.78 -0.06
N SER A 184 0.35 -10.88 -0.40
CA SER A 184 0.67 -9.74 0.45
C SER A 184 -0.52 -8.79 0.40
N ARG A 185 -1.19 -8.54 1.54
CA ARG A 185 -2.18 -7.47 1.61
C ARG A 185 -1.46 -6.13 1.40
N ILE A 186 -1.93 -5.40 0.41
CA ILE A 186 -1.57 -4.01 0.16
C ILE A 186 -2.73 -3.12 0.58
N VAL A 187 -2.45 -1.86 0.87
CA VAL A 187 -3.50 -0.88 1.14
C VAL A 187 -3.97 -0.32 -0.18
N ASN A 188 -5.27 -0.44 -0.46
CA ASN A 188 -5.90 0.10 -1.66
C ASN A 188 -5.68 1.61 -1.77
N LEU A 189 -5.59 2.10 -3.00
CA LEU A 189 -5.30 3.48 -3.37
C LEU A 189 -6.14 4.49 -2.59
N ASN A 190 -7.45 4.27 -2.48
CA ASN A 190 -8.36 5.23 -1.87
C ASN A 190 -8.14 5.33 -0.35
N TYR A 191 -7.86 4.21 0.30
CA TYR A 191 -7.45 4.20 1.70
C TYR A 191 -6.07 4.81 1.89
N ALA A 192 -5.13 4.56 0.96
CA ALA A 192 -3.80 5.15 1.01
C ALA A 192 -3.88 6.69 0.93
N THR A 193 -4.69 7.22 0.02
CA THR A 193 -4.98 8.65 -0.12
C THR A 193 -5.49 9.23 1.20
N ARG A 194 -6.44 8.57 1.86
CA ARG A 194 -6.94 9.01 3.17
C ARG A 194 -5.83 9.11 4.21
N ILE A 195 -4.98 8.10 4.29
CA ILE A 195 -3.99 7.96 5.36
C ILE A 195 -2.89 9.04 5.22
N ILE A 196 -2.41 9.27 4.00
CA ILE A 196 -1.31 10.23 3.75
C ILE A 196 -1.77 11.68 3.62
N SER A 197 -3.05 11.95 3.43
CA SER A 197 -3.56 13.30 3.20
C SER A 197 -3.67 14.09 4.52
N PRO A 198 -2.83 15.11 4.74
CA PRO A 198 -2.79 15.85 6.01
C PRO A 198 -4.07 16.67 6.27
N ASP A 199 -4.78 17.02 5.21
CA ASP A 199 -5.99 17.84 5.22
C ASP A 199 -7.27 17.02 4.98
N TRP A 200 -7.18 15.69 5.11
CA TRP A 200 -8.31 14.77 4.98
C TRP A 200 -9.56 15.27 5.71
N GLN A 201 -9.43 15.62 7.00
CA GLN A 201 -10.53 16.11 7.83
C GLN A 201 -11.21 17.38 7.31
N ASN A 202 -10.47 18.20 6.55
CA ASN A 202 -10.97 19.49 6.06
C ASN A 202 -11.53 19.38 4.64
N LYS A 203 -11.02 18.46 3.83
CA LYS A 203 -11.31 18.35 2.39
C LYS A 203 -12.14 17.14 2.00
N ALA A 204 -12.15 16.09 2.80
CA ALA A 204 -13.03 14.96 2.54
C ALA A 204 -14.49 15.37 2.75
N ARG A 205 -15.37 14.93 1.85
CA ARG A 205 -16.82 15.17 1.89
C ARG A 205 -17.54 13.84 1.76
N CYS A 206 -18.62 13.67 2.51
CA CYS A 206 -19.43 12.46 2.48
C CYS A 206 -20.87 12.82 2.13
N ASN A 207 -21.40 12.20 1.09
CA ASN A 207 -22.78 12.33 0.67
C ASN A 207 -23.52 11.05 1.01
N ILE A 208 -24.60 11.15 1.77
CA ILE A 208 -25.49 10.03 2.10
C ILE A 208 -26.83 10.28 1.42
N PHE A 209 -27.26 9.35 0.56
CA PHE A 209 -28.59 9.38 -0.04
C PHE A 209 -29.44 8.24 0.50
N ILE A 210 -30.59 8.56 1.10
CA ILE A 210 -31.53 7.59 1.68
C ILE A 210 -32.77 7.51 0.82
N ASN A 211 -33.08 6.32 0.31
CA ASN A 211 -34.30 6.10 -0.45
C ASN A 211 -35.52 6.08 0.50
N PRO A 212 -36.53 6.94 0.31
CA PRO A 212 -37.70 6.97 1.18
C PRO A 212 -38.73 5.85 0.86
N ILE A 213 -38.64 5.24 -0.33
CA ILE A 213 -39.63 4.29 -0.89
C ILE A 213 -39.11 2.86 -0.91
N ARG A 214 -37.80 2.65 -0.76
CA ARG A 214 -37.18 1.32 -0.65
C ARG A 214 -36.19 1.31 0.51
N PRO A 215 -36.01 0.18 1.21
CA PRO A 215 -35.02 0.06 2.27
C PRO A 215 -33.60 -0.03 1.67
N SER A 216 -33.13 1.08 1.11
CA SER A 216 -31.81 1.22 0.50
C SER A 216 -31.23 2.61 0.72
N LEU A 217 -29.90 2.70 0.78
CA LEU A 217 -29.15 3.94 0.84
C LEU A 217 -27.87 3.81 0.01
N ALA A 218 -27.27 4.95 -0.32
CA ALA A 218 -25.94 5.06 -0.90
C ALA A 218 -25.10 6.05 -0.09
N ILE A 219 -23.81 5.75 0.06
CA ILE A 219 -22.81 6.62 0.65
C ILE A 219 -21.71 6.81 -0.39
N CYS A 220 -21.35 8.05 -0.68
CA CYS A 220 -20.26 8.40 -1.58
C CYS A 220 -19.32 9.36 -0.86
N ILE A 221 -18.02 9.04 -0.85
CA ILE A 221 -16.97 9.87 -0.25
C ILE A 221 -16.13 10.46 -1.37
N PHE A 222 -15.90 11.76 -1.27
CA PHE A 222 -15.10 12.53 -2.20
C PHE A 222 -13.92 13.16 -1.45
N PHE A 223 -12.83 13.35 -2.17
CA PHE A 223 -11.70 14.14 -1.72
C PHE A 223 -11.41 15.22 -2.76
N GLU A 224 -11.12 16.44 -2.33
CA GLU A 224 -11.11 17.64 -3.19
C GLU A 224 -10.19 17.53 -4.43
N SER A 225 -9.12 16.72 -4.37
CA SER A 225 -8.23 16.50 -5.52
C SER A 225 -8.81 15.57 -6.59
N GLU A 226 -9.85 14.81 -6.27
CA GLU A 226 -10.42 13.76 -7.11
C GLU A 226 -11.75 14.20 -7.74
N LYS A 227 -11.92 13.89 -9.03
CA LYS A 227 -13.17 14.20 -9.75
C LYS A 227 -14.28 13.20 -9.45
N ASP A 228 -13.91 11.95 -9.25
CA ASP A 228 -14.81 10.84 -8.99
C ASP A 228 -14.81 10.52 -7.48
N PRO A 229 -15.87 9.86 -6.97
CA PRO A 229 -15.86 9.39 -5.58
C PRO A 229 -14.69 8.44 -5.37
N ILE A 230 -13.95 8.63 -4.28
CA ILE A 230 -12.89 7.69 -3.85
C ILE A 230 -13.46 6.49 -3.09
N TYR A 231 -14.73 6.55 -2.71
CA TYR A 231 -15.44 5.42 -2.14
C TYR A 231 -16.92 5.56 -2.40
N SER A 232 -17.54 4.47 -2.84
CA SER A 232 -18.99 4.38 -3.02
C SER A 232 -19.48 3.05 -2.45
N VAL A 233 -20.49 3.11 -1.59
CA VAL A 233 -21.14 1.92 -1.05
C VAL A 233 -22.64 2.07 -1.11
N SER A 234 -23.32 0.99 -1.49
CA SER A 234 -24.76 0.86 -1.44
C SER A 234 -25.14 -0.16 -0.38
N ILE A 235 -26.13 0.19 0.45
CA ILE A 235 -26.63 -0.70 1.51
C ILE A 235 -28.12 -0.86 1.28
N HIS A 236 -28.60 -2.10 1.21
CA HIS A 236 -30.03 -2.38 1.12
C HIS A 236 -30.42 -3.56 1.99
N LYS A 237 -31.69 -3.61 2.38
CA LYS A 237 -32.26 -4.76 3.10
C LYS A 237 -32.48 -5.91 2.11
N CYS A 238 -31.91 -7.07 2.41
CA CYS A 238 -32.09 -8.31 1.64
C CYS A 238 -32.47 -9.44 2.60
N GLY A 239 -33.76 -9.75 2.69
CA GLY A 239 -34.27 -10.70 3.69
C GLY A 239 -34.01 -10.20 5.11
N ASN A 240 -33.22 -10.98 5.89
CA ASN A 240 -32.83 -10.67 7.27
C ASN A 240 -31.43 -10.06 7.40
N ASP A 241 -30.84 -9.66 6.27
CA ASP A 241 -29.48 -9.14 6.21
C ASP A 241 -29.44 -7.73 5.60
N PHE A 242 -28.49 -6.91 6.07
CA PHE A 242 -28.01 -5.76 5.32
C PHE A 242 -27.05 -6.26 4.26
N HIS A 243 -27.42 -6.07 3.00
CA HIS A 243 -26.55 -6.34 1.87
C HIS A 243 -25.79 -5.06 1.54
N ILE A 244 -24.48 -5.11 1.75
CA ILE A 244 -23.52 -4.02 1.58
C ILE A 244 -22.71 -4.33 0.32
N HIS A 245 -22.72 -3.39 -0.62
CA HIS A 245 -22.05 -3.54 -1.90
C HIS A 245 -21.21 -2.31 -2.19
N ASP A 246 -19.89 -2.48 -2.23
CA ASP A 246 -18.91 -1.48 -2.65
C ASP A 246 -18.04 -2.03 -3.81
N GLU A 247 -17.01 -1.29 -4.21
CA GLU A 247 -16.14 -1.67 -5.34
C GLU A 247 -15.35 -2.97 -5.12
N LEU A 248 -15.11 -3.35 -3.87
CA LEU A 248 -14.23 -4.46 -3.48
C LEU A 248 -15.01 -5.61 -2.84
N ASN A 249 -16.16 -5.33 -2.25
CA ASN A 249 -16.86 -6.22 -1.34
C ASN A 249 -18.35 -6.34 -1.69
N ASP A 250 -18.85 -7.57 -1.52
CA ASP A 250 -20.27 -7.89 -1.59
C ASP A 250 -20.65 -8.73 -0.37
N ILE A 251 -21.06 -8.06 0.71
CA ILE A 251 -21.18 -8.66 2.05
C ILE A 251 -22.63 -8.63 2.53
N LYS A 252 -23.03 -9.67 3.26
CA LYS A 252 -24.29 -9.73 3.98
C LYS A 252 -24.05 -9.73 5.48
N VAL A 253 -24.65 -8.78 6.17
CA VAL A 253 -24.57 -8.64 7.63
C VAL A 253 -25.95 -8.90 8.23
N PRO A 254 -26.13 -9.98 9.01
CA PRO A 254 -27.42 -10.27 9.63
C PRO A 254 -27.80 -9.20 10.65
N PHE A 255 -29.10 -8.89 10.74
CA PHE A 255 -29.61 -7.94 11.73
C PHE A 255 -30.72 -8.52 12.61
N LEU A 256 -30.86 -7.94 13.81
CA LEU A 256 -31.99 -8.22 14.69
C LEU A 256 -33.23 -7.44 14.26
N LEU A 257 -34.36 -8.14 14.08
CA LEU A 257 -35.62 -7.58 13.57
C LEU A 257 -36.19 -6.41 14.41
N ASN A 258 -35.91 -6.38 15.71
CA ASN A 258 -36.44 -5.37 16.64
C ASN A 258 -35.62 -4.08 16.72
N LYS A 259 -34.46 -3.99 16.04
CA LYS A 259 -33.55 -2.84 16.11
C LYS A 259 -32.92 -2.51 14.76
N ILE A 260 -33.63 -2.74 13.65
CA ILE A 260 -33.06 -2.61 12.29
C ILE A 260 -32.48 -1.21 12.07
N ARG A 261 -33.26 -0.15 12.32
CA ARG A 261 -32.78 1.24 12.09
C ARG A 261 -31.61 1.63 12.99
N THR A 262 -31.58 1.16 14.24
CA THR A 262 -30.46 1.41 15.15
C THR A 262 -29.19 0.71 14.67
N GLN A 263 -29.30 -0.57 14.27
CA GLN A 263 -28.16 -1.31 13.71
C GLN A 263 -27.66 -0.68 12.41
N LEU A 264 -28.57 -0.23 11.54
CA LEU A 264 -28.20 0.48 10.32
C LEU A 264 -27.51 1.82 10.61
N THR A 265 -27.97 2.55 11.61
CA THR A 265 -27.31 3.81 12.06
C THR A 265 -25.90 3.54 12.54
N ASN A 266 -25.70 2.51 13.35
CA ASN A 266 -24.37 2.14 13.83
C ASN A 266 -23.46 1.69 12.68
N LEU A 267 -23.98 0.91 11.73
CA LEU A 267 -23.24 0.48 10.55
C LEU A 267 -22.78 1.69 9.72
N VAL A 268 -23.69 2.60 9.40
CA VAL A 268 -23.37 3.82 8.63
C VAL A 268 -22.37 4.70 9.38
N ASN A 269 -22.54 4.86 10.69
CA ASN A 269 -21.60 5.62 11.52
C ASN A 269 -20.22 4.97 11.58
N SER A 270 -20.13 3.64 11.64
CA SER A 270 -18.85 2.91 11.63
C SER A 270 -18.10 3.17 10.32
N ILE A 271 -18.78 3.04 9.17
CA ILE A 271 -18.19 3.35 7.86
C ILE A 271 -17.69 4.81 7.82
N ILE A 272 -18.51 5.77 8.25
CA ILE A 272 -18.19 7.19 8.06
C ILE A 272 -17.15 7.68 9.08
N PHE A 273 -17.31 7.37 10.36
CA PHE A 273 -16.54 7.97 11.45
C PHE A 273 -15.39 7.09 11.93
N GLU A 274 -15.52 5.77 11.88
CA GLU A 274 -14.46 4.87 12.34
C GLU A 274 -13.54 4.50 11.17
N GLU A 275 -14.14 4.03 10.07
CA GLU A 275 -13.39 3.55 8.91
C GLU A 275 -12.84 4.70 8.07
N TRP A 276 -13.68 5.64 7.63
CA TRP A 276 -13.27 6.75 6.77
C TRP A 276 -12.93 8.04 7.54
N ASN A 277 -13.22 8.08 8.85
CA ASN A 277 -12.89 9.20 9.72
C ASN A 277 -13.28 10.56 9.10
N ILE A 278 -14.53 10.71 8.67
CA ILE A 278 -15.04 11.94 8.06
C ILE A 278 -15.49 12.92 9.16
N ASN A 279 -15.10 14.19 9.03
CA ASN A 279 -15.59 15.25 9.89
C ASN A 279 -17.12 15.38 9.76
N PRO A 280 -17.90 15.36 10.87
CA PRO A 280 -19.36 15.49 10.83
C PRO A 280 -19.88 16.73 10.08
N LEU A 281 -19.12 17.83 10.06
CA LEU A 281 -19.48 19.07 9.35
C LEU A 281 -19.41 18.93 7.82
N ASN A 282 -18.76 17.88 7.33
CA ASN A 282 -18.54 17.61 5.92
C ASN A 282 -19.51 16.55 5.35
N ILE A 283 -20.57 16.23 6.10
CA ILE A 283 -21.57 15.24 5.72
C ILE A 283 -22.81 15.96 5.18
N LEU A 284 -23.18 15.64 3.94
CA LEU A 284 -24.44 16.03 3.33
C LEU A 284 -25.37 14.82 3.35
N ILE A 285 -26.55 14.96 3.94
CA ILE A 285 -27.56 13.89 3.96
C ILE A 285 -28.73 14.32 3.12
N ALA A 286 -29.16 13.45 2.21
CA ALA A 286 -30.21 13.67 1.26
C ALA A 286 -31.23 12.52 1.25
N THR A 287 -32.47 12.84 0.92
CA THR A 287 -33.54 11.87 0.68
C THR A 287 -34.46 12.35 -0.44
N GLY A 288 -35.55 11.64 -0.74
CA GLY A 288 -36.51 12.03 -1.77
C GLY A 288 -36.19 11.45 -3.14
N LYS A 289 -36.34 12.26 -4.19
CA LYS A 289 -36.06 11.85 -5.57
C LYS A 289 -34.57 12.03 -5.87
N HIS A 290 -33.97 11.06 -6.54
CA HIS A 290 -32.55 11.11 -6.91
C HIS A 290 -32.19 12.40 -7.69
N ASP A 291 -33.05 12.81 -8.63
CA ASP A 291 -32.78 13.96 -9.51
C ASP A 291 -33.12 15.32 -8.86
N ASN A 292 -33.79 15.29 -7.71
CA ASN A 292 -34.10 16.50 -6.93
C ASN A 292 -34.16 16.13 -5.44
N PRO A 293 -33.00 15.89 -4.81
CA PRO A 293 -32.92 15.43 -3.44
C PRO A 293 -33.32 16.53 -2.45
N THR A 294 -34.00 16.14 -1.38
CA THR A 294 -34.25 16.98 -0.21
C THR A 294 -33.11 16.76 0.80
N ILE A 295 -32.40 17.84 1.13
CA ILE A 295 -31.34 17.82 2.15
C ILE A 295 -31.98 17.76 3.53
N ILE A 296 -31.40 16.95 4.43
CA ILE A 296 -31.86 16.77 5.82
C ILE A 296 -30.68 16.95 6.78
N ASP A 297 -30.95 17.51 7.97
CA ASP A 297 -29.90 17.88 8.94
C ASP A 297 -29.44 16.71 9.81
N LYS A 298 -30.22 15.62 9.86
CA LYS A 298 -29.96 14.48 10.75
C LYS A 298 -30.14 13.18 10.00
N LEU A 299 -29.25 12.24 10.29
CA LEU A 299 -29.38 10.86 9.80
C LEU A 299 -30.60 10.22 10.47
N TYR A 300 -31.65 9.95 9.69
CA TYR A 300 -32.80 9.17 10.12
C TYR A 300 -33.22 8.20 9.02
N PHE A 301 -33.59 6.98 9.42
CA PHE A 301 -34.05 5.97 8.49
C PHE A 301 -35.58 5.87 8.47
N PRO A 302 -36.22 5.83 7.28
CA PRO A 302 -37.66 5.67 7.16
C PRO A 302 -38.15 4.33 7.76
N LYS A 303 -39.41 4.30 8.19
CA LYS A 303 -40.04 3.08 8.74
C LYS A 303 -40.04 1.90 7.78
N ILE A 304 -39.87 2.13 6.48
CA ILE A 304 -39.85 1.06 5.48
C ILE A 304 -38.73 0.03 5.69
N TRP A 305 -37.66 0.40 6.40
CA TRP A 305 -36.62 -0.55 6.81
C TRP A 305 -37.14 -1.63 7.77
N GLU A 306 -38.19 -1.32 8.53
CA GLU A 306 -38.85 -2.23 9.46
C GLU A 306 -40.02 -3.01 8.81
N ALA A 307 -40.40 -2.67 7.57
CA ALA A 307 -41.47 -3.37 6.87
C ALA A 307 -41.02 -4.79 6.47
N HIS A 308 -41.90 -5.78 6.67
CA HIS A 308 -41.70 -7.18 6.31
C HIS A 308 -41.87 -7.39 4.80
#